data_AF-A0A1C9HZK9-F1
#
_entry.id   AF-A0A1C9HZK9-F1
#
_cell.length_a   1.000
_cell.length_b   1.000
_cell.length_c   1.000
_cell.angle_alpha   90.00
_cell.angle_beta   90.00
_cell.angle_gamma   90.00
#
_symmetry.space_group_name_H-M   'P 1'
#
loop_
_entity.id
_entity.type
_entity.pdbx_description
1 polymer ?
#
loop_
_entity_poly.entity_id
_entity_poly.type
_entity_poly.pdbx_seq_one_letter_code
_entity_poly.pdbx_strand_id
1 'polypeptide(L)'
;MLDEIVQTRRNTKAAKRLLTRLLKKQGMPPKRMITDKLRSYGAAKRQVMPNVEHRSHNGLNNRAENSHLPLRKRERTRQGFRSVGSLQPFVSIFSAVRNLYRRQAMAAWEAVSARPA
;
A
#
# COMPACT_ATOMS: atom_id res chain seq x y z
N MET A 1 -2.51 3.80 1.47
CA MET A 1 -2.11 2.42 1.08
C MET A 1 -3.25 1.42 1.23
N LEU A 2 -4.22 1.63 2.13
CA LEU A 2 -5.38 0.72 2.24
C LEU A 2 -6.62 1.14 1.42
N ASP A 3 -6.64 2.34 0.81
CA ASP A 3 -7.74 2.81 -0.07
C ASP A 3 -7.99 1.92 -1.30
N GLU A 4 -7.01 1.10 -1.68
CA GLU A 4 -7.14 0.19 -2.83
C GLU A 4 -7.93 -1.08 -2.47
N ILE A 5 -7.97 -1.46 -1.18
CA ILE A 5 -8.76 -2.59 -0.67
C ILE A 5 -10.25 -2.32 -0.81
N VAL A 6 -10.62 -1.03 -0.77
CA VAL A 6 -12.01 -0.57 -0.81
C VAL A 6 -12.53 -0.41 -2.25
N GLN A 7 -11.69 -0.62 -3.27
CA GLN A 7 -12.10 -0.47 -4.66
C GLN A 7 -12.76 -1.74 -5.20
N THR A 8 -14.06 -1.65 -5.49
CA THR A 8 -14.87 -2.74 -6.06
C THR A 8 -14.38 -3.25 -7.43
N ARG A 9 -13.70 -2.39 -8.22
CA ARG A 9 -13.20 -2.75 -9.56
C ARG A 9 -11.72 -2.40 -9.73
N ARG A 10 -10.92 -3.40 -10.11
CA ARG A 10 -9.48 -3.28 -10.39
C ARG A 10 -9.26 -2.86 -11.85
N ASN A 11 -9.43 -1.57 -12.15
CA ASN A 11 -9.23 -1.03 -13.50
C ASN A 11 -8.02 -0.09 -13.59
N THR A 12 -7.58 0.21 -14.82
CA THR A 12 -6.41 1.06 -15.10
C THR A 12 -6.54 2.47 -14.52
N LYS A 13 -7.75 3.06 -14.54
CA LYS A 13 -8.01 4.41 -14.00
C LYS A 13 -7.74 4.45 -12.49
N ALA A 14 -8.21 3.43 -11.78
CA ALA A 14 -8.05 3.34 -10.34
C ALA A 14 -6.58 3.05 -9.95
N ALA A 15 -5.91 2.16 -10.68
CA ALA A 15 -4.47 1.91 -10.53
C ALA A 15 -3.65 3.19 -10.79
N LYS A 16 -3.94 3.93 -11.87
CA LYS A 16 -3.28 5.22 -12.17
C LYS A 16 -3.42 6.19 -11.00
N ARG A 17 -4.65 6.39 -10.50
CA ARG A 17 -4.92 7.28 -9.37
C ARG A 17 -4.14 6.87 -8.12
N LEU A 18 -4.05 5.58 -7.83
CA LEU A 18 -3.25 5.10 -6.71
C LEU A 18 -1.77 5.42 -6.92
N LEU A 19 -1.19 5.03 -8.05
CA LEU A 19 0.23 5.21 -8.33
C LEU A 19 0.62 6.69 -8.23
N THR A 20 -0.18 7.59 -8.81
CA THR A 20 0.04 9.04 -8.69
C THR A 20 -0.02 9.52 -7.24
N ARG A 21 -0.99 9.05 -6.44
CA ARG A 21 -1.08 9.41 -5.02
C ARG A 21 0.11 8.89 -4.22
N LEU A 22 0.59 7.68 -4.51
CA LEU A 22 1.75 7.09 -3.84
C LEU A 22 3.02 7.86 -4.15
N LEU A 23 3.26 8.21 -5.42
CA LEU A 23 4.40 9.01 -5.83
C LEU A 23 4.41 10.39 -5.16
N LYS A 24 3.26 11.09 -5.17
CA LYS A 24 3.11 12.37 -4.46
C LYS A 24 3.41 12.25 -2.96
N LYS A 25 2.98 11.15 -2.33
CA LYS A 25 3.20 10.93 -0.89
C LYS A 25 4.65 10.60 -0.56
N GLN A 26 5.35 9.86 -1.43
CA GLN A 26 6.74 9.46 -1.20
C GLN A 26 7.74 10.54 -1.64
N GLY A 27 7.33 11.45 -2.52
CA GLY A 27 8.17 12.55 -3.00
C GLY A 27 9.30 12.14 -3.96
N MET A 28 9.53 10.84 -4.16
CA MET A 28 10.60 10.32 -4.99
C MET A 28 10.12 9.14 -5.87
N PRO A 29 10.61 9.04 -7.12
CA PRO A 29 10.29 7.90 -7.96
C PRO A 29 10.96 6.63 -7.42
N PRO A 30 10.26 5.48 -7.43
CA PRO A 30 10.84 4.22 -7.00
C PRO A 30 11.87 3.72 -8.04
N LYS A 31 12.90 3.02 -7.58
CA LYS A 31 13.86 2.33 -8.48
C LYS A 31 13.20 1.22 -9.31
N ARG A 32 12.22 0.52 -8.71
CA ARG A 32 11.44 -0.54 -9.36
C ARG A 32 10.04 -0.61 -8.76
N MET A 33 9.07 -1.00 -9.58
CA MET A 33 7.70 -1.26 -9.17
C MET A 33 7.47 -2.77 -9.11
N ILE A 34 6.87 -3.24 -8.01
CA ILE A 34 6.46 -4.63 -7.84
C ILE A 34 4.98 -4.65 -7.52
N THR A 35 4.19 -5.34 -8.35
CA THR A 35 2.74 -5.50 -8.16
C THR A 35 2.32 -6.94 -8.47
N ASP A 36 1.04 -7.24 -8.30
CA ASP A 36 0.45 -8.46 -8.87
C ASP A 36 0.48 -8.43 -10.41
N LYS A 37 0.03 -9.54 -11.02
CA LYS A 37 0.02 -9.75 -12.47
C LYS A 37 -1.13 -9.04 -13.20
N LEU A 38 -1.88 -8.14 -12.55
CA LEU A 38 -3.00 -7.48 -13.20
C LEU A 38 -2.52 -6.50 -14.29
N ARG A 39 -3.07 -6.64 -15.50
CA ARG A 39 -2.75 -5.81 -16.66
C ARG A 39 -2.98 -4.31 -16.42
N SER A 40 -3.89 -3.97 -15.51
CA SER A 40 -4.22 -2.59 -15.12
C SER A 40 -3.01 -1.82 -14.55
N TYR A 41 -2.15 -2.47 -13.76
CA TYR A 41 -0.93 -1.84 -13.22
C TYR A 41 0.09 -1.57 -14.31
N GLY A 42 0.31 -2.50 -15.23
CA GLY A 42 1.22 -2.30 -16.36
C GLY A 42 0.75 -1.14 -17.26
N ALA A 43 -0.56 -1.07 -17.54
CA ALA A 43 -1.14 0.03 -18.29
C ALA A 43 -1.03 1.38 -17.55
N ALA A 44 -1.28 1.41 -16.24
CA ALA A 44 -1.15 2.62 -15.43
C ALA A 44 0.31 3.09 -15.32
N LYS A 45 1.25 2.15 -15.14
CA LYS A 45 2.69 2.43 -15.08
C LYS A 45 3.19 3.12 -16.34
N ARG A 46 2.78 2.65 -17.53
CA ARG A 46 3.17 3.27 -18.80
C ARG A 46 2.81 4.77 -18.86
N GLN A 47 1.76 5.19 -18.17
CA GLN A 47 1.33 6.59 -18.15
C GLN A 47 1.97 7.42 -17.01
N VAL A 48 2.29 6.79 -15.88
CA VAL A 48 2.69 7.51 -14.65
C VAL A 48 4.21 7.51 -14.43
N MET A 49 4.88 6.42 -14.79
CA MET A 49 6.31 6.25 -14.57
C MET A 49 6.90 5.28 -15.62
N PRO A 50 6.97 5.70 -16.90
CA PRO A 50 7.35 4.83 -18.01
C PRO A 50 8.76 4.25 -17.86
N ASN A 51 9.67 4.97 -17.20
CA ASN A 51 11.09 4.58 -17.07
C ASN A 51 11.39 3.65 -15.89
N VAL A 52 10.40 3.34 -15.04
CA VAL A 52 10.60 2.48 -13.87
C VAL A 52 10.53 1.01 -14.28
N GLU A 53 11.44 0.17 -13.81
CA GLU A 53 11.34 -1.28 -14.05
C GLU A 53 10.08 -1.86 -13.37
N HIS A 54 9.31 -2.71 -14.06
CA HIS A 54 8.13 -3.38 -13.47
C HIS A 54 8.33 -4.89 -13.41
N ARG A 55 8.27 -5.46 -12.19
CA ARG A 55 8.31 -6.90 -11.95
C ARG A 55 6.97 -7.39 -11.38
N SER A 56 6.51 -8.54 -11.86
CA SER A 56 5.23 -9.15 -11.44
C SER A 56 5.32 -10.68 -11.26
N HIS A 57 6.53 -11.22 -11.08
CA HIS A 57 6.71 -12.65 -10.80
C HIS A 57 6.07 -13.05 -9.47
N ASN A 58 5.72 -14.33 -9.35
CA ASN A 58 5.06 -14.88 -8.17
C ASN A 58 5.90 -14.62 -6.92
N GLY A 59 5.25 -14.17 -5.85
CA GLY A 59 5.88 -13.98 -4.54
C GLY A 59 6.63 -12.65 -4.34
N LEU A 60 6.92 -11.89 -5.41
CA LEU A 60 7.65 -10.62 -5.25
C LEU A 60 6.84 -9.57 -4.47
N ASN A 61 5.51 -9.61 -4.59
CA ASN A 61 4.61 -8.70 -3.90
C ASN A 61 4.24 -9.16 -2.47
N ASN A 62 4.78 -10.30 -1.98
CA ASN A 62 4.46 -10.87 -0.67
C ASN A 62 4.60 -9.86 0.47
N ARG A 63 5.61 -8.99 0.44
CA ARG A 63 5.77 -7.94 1.47
C ARG A 63 4.58 -6.97 1.50
N ALA A 64 4.09 -6.57 0.34
CA ALA A 64 2.92 -5.70 0.24
C ALA A 64 1.65 -6.43 0.69
N GLU A 65 1.47 -7.68 0.25
CA GLU A 65 0.33 -8.53 0.64
C GLU A 65 0.30 -8.80 2.16
N ASN A 66 1.45 -9.20 2.73
CA ASN A 66 1.59 -9.46 4.16
C ASN A 66 1.36 -8.20 4.99
N SER A 67 1.68 -7.02 4.45
CA SER A 67 1.36 -5.76 5.11
C SER A 67 -0.15 -5.56 5.30
N HIS A 68 -1.01 -6.23 4.53
CA HIS A 68 -2.46 -6.15 4.67
C HIS A 68 -3.04 -7.15 5.69
N LEU A 69 -2.25 -8.12 6.17
CA LEU A 69 -2.75 -9.14 7.10
C LEU A 69 -3.35 -8.55 8.38
N PRO A 70 -2.76 -7.53 9.04
CA PRO A 70 -3.36 -6.94 10.24
C PRO A 70 -4.74 -6.33 9.99
N LEU A 71 -4.93 -5.70 8.82
CA LEU A 71 -6.23 -5.15 8.43
C LEU A 71 -7.23 -6.28 8.17
N ARG A 72 -6.86 -7.28 7.35
CA ARG A 72 -7.72 -8.42 7.03
C ARG A 72 -8.14 -9.20 8.27
N LYS A 73 -7.23 -9.38 9.24
CA LYS A 73 -7.55 -10.02 10.52
C LYS A 73 -8.63 -9.25 11.26
N ARG A 74 -8.48 -7.92 11.42
CA ARG A 74 -9.50 -7.11 12.11
C ARG A 74 -10.82 -7.04 11.35
N GLU A 75 -10.78 -6.96 10.03
CA GLU A 75 -11.98 -7.02 9.18
C GLU A 75 -12.75 -8.32 9.40
N ARG A 76 -12.05 -9.47 9.40
CA ARG A 76 -12.66 -10.79 9.67
C ARG A 76 -13.23 -10.90 11.08
N THR A 77 -12.53 -10.39 12.09
CA THR A 77 -13.05 -10.36 13.47
C THR A 77 -14.33 -9.54 13.58
N ARG A 78 -14.50 -8.50 12.74
CA ARG A 78 -15.75 -7.73 12.64
C ARG A 78 -16.82 -8.37 11.76
N GLN A 79 -16.62 -9.61 11.31
CA GLN A 79 -17.52 -10.32 10.38
C GLN A 79 -17.70 -9.60 9.03
N GLY A 80 -16.72 -8.81 8.61
CA GLY A 80 -16.81 -7.97 7.42
C GLY A 80 -17.66 -6.72 7.62
N PHE A 81 -17.75 -5.91 6.57
CA PHE A 81 -18.53 -4.67 6.57
C PHE A 81 -19.72 -4.81 5.62
N ARG A 82 -20.90 -4.34 6.04
CA ARG A 82 -22.13 -4.40 5.22
C ARG A 82 -22.10 -3.47 4.02
N SER A 83 -21.16 -2.51 3.97
CA SER A 83 -21.02 -1.56 2.88
C SER A 83 -19.61 -1.01 2.77
N VAL A 84 -19.24 -0.56 1.56
CA VAL A 84 -18.00 0.19 1.32
C VAL A 84 -17.94 1.47 2.19
N GLY A 85 -19.08 2.15 2.37
CA GLY A 85 -19.17 3.35 3.19
C GLY A 85 -18.81 3.11 4.66
N SER A 86 -19.18 1.96 5.23
CA SER A 86 -18.82 1.59 6.61
C SER A 86 -17.38 1.10 6.76
N LEU A 87 -16.81 0.51 5.70
CA LEU A 87 -15.40 0.08 5.64
C LEU A 87 -14.43 1.28 5.59
N GLN A 88 -14.79 2.35 4.87
CA GLN A 88 -13.87 3.47 4.60
C GLN A 88 -13.38 4.20 5.87
N PRO A 89 -14.24 4.60 6.84
CA PRO A 89 -13.80 5.21 8.09
C PRO A 89 -12.89 4.27 8.91
N PHE A 90 -13.24 2.99 8.97
CA PHE A 90 -12.42 1.98 9.65
C PHE A 90 -11.02 1.88 9.03
N VAL A 91 -10.93 1.78 7.71
CA VAL A 91 -9.66 1.70 6.98
C VAL A 91 -8.83 2.96 7.19
N SER A 92 -9.46 4.14 7.22
CA SER A 92 -8.80 5.42 7.47
C SER A 92 -8.15 5.48 8.85
N ILE A 93 -8.94 5.21 9.91
CA ILE A 93 -8.47 5.22 11.31
C ILE A 93 -7.39 4.15 11.51
N PHE A 94 -7.65 2.92 11.05
CA PHE A 94 -6.70 1.83 11.16
C PHE A 94 -5.35 2.16 10.48
N SER A 95 -5.40 2.78 9.30
CA SER A 95 -4.20 3.24 8.59
C SER A 95 -3.44 4.30 9.38
N ALA A 96 -4.13 5.28 9.95
CA ALA A 96 -3.52 6.37 10.72
C ALA A 96 -2.79 5.82 11.96
N VAL A 97 -3.48 5.00 12.76
CA VAL A 97 -2.92 4.36 13.96
C VAL A 97 -1.71 3.50 13.62
N ARG A 98 -1.82 2.64 12.60
CA ARG A 98 -0.69 1.78 12.19
C ARG A 98 0.51 2.59 11.70
N ASN A 99 0.29 3.69 10.99
CA ASN A 99 1.38 4.54 10.51
C ASN A 99 2.08 5.27 11.66
N LEU A 100 1.35 5.67 12.71
CA LEU A 100 1.92 6.29 13.91
C LEU A 100 2.90 5.33 14.61
N TYR A 101 2.45 4.12 14.92
CA TYR A 101 3.31 3.12 15.57
C TYR A 101 4.51 2.72 14.70
N ARG A 102 4.35 2.64 13.37
CA ARG A 102 5.47 2.37 12.48
C ARG A 102 6.52 3.49 12.52
N ARG A 103 6.11 4.77 12.58
CA ARG A 103 7.04 5.90 12.68
C ARG A 103 7.78 5.89 14.00
N GLN A 104 7.08 5.65 15.12
CA GLN A 104 7.71 5.53 16.43
C GLN A 104 8.73 4.39 16.48
N ALA A 105 8.38 3.22 15.95
CA ALA A 105 9.30 2.08 15.89
C ALA A 105 10.55 2.37 15.04
N MET A 106 10.40 3.04 13.89
CA MET A 106 11.55 3.43 13.05
C MET A 106 12.44 4.46 13.76
N ALA A 107 11.85 5.49 14.37
CA ALA A 107 12.60 6.50 15.11
C ALA A 107 13.37 5.90 16.31
N ALA A 108 12.73 4.97 17.04
CA ALA A 108 13.39 4.24 18.11
C ALA A 108 14.55 3.37 17.61
N TRP A 109 14.38 2.68 16.47
CA TRP A 109 15.43 1.87 15.88
C TRP A 109 16.62 2.70 15.38
N GLU A 110 16.37 3.85 14.75
CA GLU A 110 17.40 4.80 14.34
C GLU A 110 18.17 5.34 15.55
N ALA A 111 17.47 5.71 16.63
CA ALA A 111 18.10 6.19 17.86
C ALA A 111 18.96 5.14 18.57
N VAL A 112 18.65 3.85 18.44
CA VAL A 112 19.49 2.76 18.95
C VAL A 112 20.69 2.51 18.04
N SER A 113 20.51 2.58 16.72
CA SER A 113 21.56 2.29 15.73
C SER A 113 22.57 3.43 15.55
N ALA A 114 22.22 4.65 15.95
CA ALA A 114 23.07 5.83 15.88
C ALA A 114 23.92 6.06 17.15
N ARG A 115 23.86 5.17 18.16
CA ARG A 115 24.76 5.28 19.33
C ARG A 115 26.16 4.83 18.92
N PRO A 116 27.20 5.67 19.04
CA PRO A 116 28.56 5.21 18.88
C PRO A 116 28.89 4.18 19.97
N ALA A 117 29.76 3.23 19.62
CA ALA A 117 30.24 2.16 20.50
C ALA A 117 30.93 2.70 21.76
#